data_AF-A0A0Q9MSX1-F1
#
_entry.id   AF-A0A0Q9MSX1-F1
#
_cell.length_a   1.000
_cell.length_b   1.000
_cell.length_c   1.000
_cell.angle_alpha   90.00
_cell.angle_beta   90.00
_cell.angle_gamma   90.00
#
_symmetry.space_group_name_H-M   'P 1'
#
loop_
_entity.id
_entity.type
_entity.pdbx_description
1 polymer ?
#
loop_
_entity_poly.entity_id
_entity_poly.type
_entity_poly.pdbx_seq_one_letter_code
_entity_poly.pdbx_strand_id
1 'polypeptide(L)'
;MSQPEKDVMRESVPSAGATFDVHGLVGIDVAPGTPGESQLRDMLAPFLGGSRAPLRLHISGETTAVADQSHAEDAYRFTADSLYLPADRVQIIETRDGYAIQGSGELLTAVIPLLDRLCIRENAAMVHAAVVDYRGSGVLLPAWGGVGKTSTVAKLVAIPGVRFMADDWAFLDADGRLMGYAKPMFLKPHHRTIYPDVFSGARKPLAPGWLTNSVAKLATAVHPVIVRYPKTAAFTRRWSPEHRMVHPEEVFGADRISSGALTRLAMFLERYDGSDARHEVRSPDWMTSRIVGNFHSELPMVSRRLIEALGATGLVPLEEFFSQKAAVVRRALEDVPCSLLRIPASWSADRTSDYVANLVSSKLEE
;
A
#
# COMPACT_ATOMS: atom_id res chain seq x y z
N MET A 1 -41.46 -22.23 -0.11
CA MET A 1 -40.43 -21.26 -0.55
C MET A 1 -39.36 -21.21 0.51
N SER A 2 -38.18 -21.70 0.18
CA SER A 2 -37.08 -21.89 1.12
C SER A 2 -36.33 -20.55 1.33
N GLN A 3 -35.67 -20.39 2.48
CA GLN A 3 -34.83 -19.24 2.82
C GLN A 3 -33.71 -18.86 1.81
N PRO A 4 -33.17 -19.73 0.92
CA PRO A 4 -32.17 -19.31 -0.05
C PRO A 4 -32.72 -18.53 -1.26
N GLU A 5 -34.05 -18.47 -1.47
CA GLU A 5 -34.64 -17.65 -2.56
C GLU A 5 -34.87 -16.18 -2.14
N LYS A 6 -34.84 -15.88 -0.84
CA LYS A 6 -35.01 -14.49 -0.33
C LYS A 6 -33.72 -13.67 -0.36
N ASP A 7 -32.55 -14.30 -0.49
CA ASP A 7 -31.25 -13.60 -0.57
C ASP A 7 -30.86 -13.18 -1.98
N VAL A 8 -31.62 -13.55 -3.02
CA VAL A 8 -31.35 -13.18 -4.43
C VAL A 8 -32.01 -11.84 -4.83
N MET A 9 -32.83 -11.25 -3.95
CA MET A 9 -33.47 -9.95 -4.17
C MET A 9 -33.31 -9.01 -2.97
N ARG A 10 -32.12 -8.95 -2.36
CA ARG A 10 -31.75 -7.70 -1.69
C ARG A 10 -31.46 -6.68 -2.77
N GLU A 11 -32.48 -5.87 -3.08
CA GLU A 11 -32.32 -4.61 -3.80
C GLU A 11 -31.04 -3.95 -3.31
N SER A 12 -30.07 -3.81 -4.21
CA SER A 12 -28.82 -3.11 -3.92
C SER A 12 -29.20 -1.68 -3.59
N VAL A 13 -29.19 -1.33 -2.31
CA VAL A 13 -29.30 0.06 -1.88
C VAL A 13 -28.29 0.87 -2.72
N PRO A 14 -28.73 1.92 -3.43
CA PRO A 14 -27.83 2.75 -4.21
C PRO A 14 -26.69 3.22 -3.33
N SER A 15 -25.44 2.91 -3.71
CA SER A 15 -24.30 3.34 -2.92
C SER A 15 -24.23 4.87 -2.90
N ALA A 16 -24.02 5.47 -1.72
CA ALA A 16 -23.91 6.92 -1.58
C ALA A 16 -22.54 7.48 -2.00
N GLY A 17 -21.65 6.65 -2.54
CA GLY A 17 -20.25 7.00 -2.76
C GLY A 17 -19.45 7.03 -1.45
N ALA A 18 -18.21 7.50 -1.50
CA ALA A 18 -17.34 7.60 -0.33
C ALA A 18 -16.40 8.81 -0.43
N THR A 19 -16.13 9.45 0.70
CA THR A 19 -15.08 10.48 0.81
C THR A 19 -14.05 10.04 1.82
N PHE A 20 -12.78 10.32 1.52
CA PHE A 20 -11.65 10.01 2.37
C PHE A 20 -10.76 11.26 2.56
N ASP A 21 -10.20 11.42 3.74
CA ASP A 21 -9.23 12.46 4.09
C ASP A 21 -7.87 11.84 4.39
N VAL A 22 -6.95 11.94 3.45
CA VAL A 22 -5.59 11.40 3.60
C VAL A 22 -4.75 12.42 4.35
N HIS A 23 -4.77 12.32 5.68
CA HIS A 23 -3.99 13.15 6.62
C HIS A 23 -4.21 14.67 6.47
N GLY A 24 -5.35 15.10 5.92
CA GLY A 24 -5.63 16.51 5.60
C GLY A 24 -4.87 17.03 4.37
N LEU A 25 -4.10 16.19 3.68
CA LEU A 25 -3.28 16.54 2.52
C LEU A 25 -4.06 16.40 1.21
N VAL A 26 -4.77 15.29 1.06
CA VAL A 26 -5.51 14.96 -0.16
C VAL A 26 -6.88 14.39 0.19
N GLY A 27 -7.93 14.96 -0.39
CA GLY A 27 -9.27 14.42 -0.34
C GLY A 27 -9.47 13.43 -1.49
N ILE A 28 -10.09 12.28 -1.23
CA ILE A 28 -10.47 11.33 -2.27
C ILE A 28 -11.98 11.20 -2.26
N ASP A 29 -12.62 11.47 -3.40
CA ASP A 29 -14.07 11.42 -3.57
C ASP A 29 -14.41 10.34 -4.59
N VAL A 30 -15.10 9.28 -4.16
CA VAL A 30 -15.53 8.15 -5.00
C VAL A 30 -17.02 8.30 -5.29
N ALA A 31 -17.36 8.45 -6.57
CA ALA A 31 -18.73 8.57 -7.01
C ALA A 31 -19.53 7.27 -6.78
N PRO A 32 -20.84 7.36 -6.48
CA PRO A 32 -21.77 6.24 -6.46
C PRO A 32 -21.62 5.30 -7.67
N GLY A 33 -21.58 3.99 -7.43
CA GLY A 33 -21.60 3.00 -8.52
C GLY A 33 -20.28 2.87 -9.28
N THR A 34 -19.22 3.49 -8.79
CA THR A 34 -17.86 3.34 -9.34
C THR A 34 -17.42 1.87 -9.31
N PRO A 35 -16.88 1.33 -10.42
CA PRO A 35 -16.32 -0.01 -10.44
C PRO A 35 -15.22 -0.18 -9.38
N GLY A 36 -15.38 -1.19 -8.53
CA GLY A 36 -14.44 -1.44 -7.43
C GLY A 36 -14.60 -0.52 -6.21
N GLU A 37 -15.71 0.22 -6.09
CA GLU A 37 -16.00 1.10 -4.94
C GLU A 37 -15.80 0.39 -3.59
N SER A 38 -16.28 -0.85 -3.44
CA SER A 38 -16.10 -1.62 -2.20
C SER A 38 -14.62 -1.87 -1.88
N GLN A 39 -13.81 -2.18 -2.90
CA GLN A 39 -12.37 -2.38 -2.74
C GLN A 39 -11.67 -1.08 -2.36
N LEU A 40 -12.03 0.04 -2.99
CA LEU A 40 -11.51 1.36 -2.63
C LEU A 40 -11.86 1.71 -1.18
N ARG A 41 -13.12 1.48 -0.77
CA ARG A 41 -13.59 1.71 0.60
C ARG A 41 -12.84 0.87 1.62
N ASP A 42 -12.64 -0.41 1.35
CA ASP A 42 -11.91 -1.30 2.26
C ASP A 42 -10.43 -0.90 2.38
N MET A 43 -9.79 -0.56 1.26
CA MET A 43 -8.37 -0.21 1.21
C MET A 43 -8.09 1.16 1.84
N LEU A 44 -8.97 2.14 1.62
CA LEU A 44 -8.84 3.51 2.13
C LEU A 44 -9.60 3.72 3.44
N ALA A 45 -10.16 2.67 4.04
CA ALA A 45 -10.95 2.74 5.27
C ALA A 45 -10.33 3.58 6.40
N PRO A 46 -9.00 3.54 6.64
CA PRO A 46 -8.37 4.38 7.67
C PRO A 46 -8.55 5.89 7.48
N PHE A 47 -8.87 6.31 6.26
CA PHE A 47 -9.06 7.71 5.88
C PHE A 47 -10.53 8.06 5.68
N LEU A 48 -11.47 7.15 5.95
CA LEU A 48 -12.89 7.37 5.68
C LEU A 48 -13.42 8.56 6.49
N GLY A 49 -13.94 9.57 5.80
CA GLY A 49 -14.42 10.79 6.43
C GLY A 49 -14.44 11.96 5.45
N GLY A 50 -15.20 13.01 5.78
CA GLY A 50 -15.21 14.23 4.98
C GLY A 50 -13.85 14.92 5.01
N SER A 51 -13.33 15.31 3.84
CA SER A 51 -12.05 16.00 3.72
C SER A 51 -12.23 17.50 3.48
N ARG A 52 -11.33 18.30 4.06
CA ARG A 52 -11.12 19.73 3.75
C ARG A 52 -9.78 19.99 3.06
N ALA A 53 -9.09 18.93 2.66
CA ALA A 53 -7.81 19.03 1.98
C ALA A 53 -7.93 19.90 0.71
N PRO A 54 -6.87 20.67 0.39
CA PRO A 54 -6.85 21.56 -0.75
C PRO A 54 -6.76 20.81 -2.08
N LEU A 55 -6.18 19.61 -2.09
CA LEU A 55 -6.03 18.77 -3.27
C LEU A 55 -7.02 17.61 -3.29
N ARG A 56 -7.42 17.18 -4.49
CA ARG A 56 -8.50 16.21 -4.70
C ARG A 56 -8.18 15.14 -5.75
N LEU A 57 -8.60 13.91 -5.44
CA LEU A 57 -8.80 12.83 -6.41
C LEU A 57 -10.30 12.55 -6.54
N HIS A 58 -10.84 12.75 -7.74
CA HIS A 58 -12.22 12.40 -8.06
C HIS A 58 -12.26 11.09 -8.82
N ILE A 59 -12.93 10.08 -8.28
CA ILE A 59 -12.95 8.72 -8.85
C ILE A 59 -14.37 8.42 -9.31
N SER A 60 -14.54 8.03 -10.59
CA SER A 60 -15.85 7.72 -11.17
C SER A 60 -15.79 6.55 -12.14
N GLY A 61 -16.90 5.81 -12.26
CA GLY A 61 -17.09 4.83 -13.33
C GLY A 61 -17.38 5.46 -14.70
N GLU A 62 -17.87 6.69 -14.70
CA GLU A 62 -18.26 7.42 -15.92
C GLU A 62 -17.06 8.16 -16.51
N THR A 63 -16.85 7.98 -17.82
CA THR A 63 -15.80 8.65 -18.57
C THR A 63 -16.31 9.91 -19.24
N THR A 64 -15.61 11.02 -19.05
CA THR A 64 -15.87 12.27 -19.76
C THR A 64 -15.33 12.20 -21.19
N ALA A 65 -16.12 12.63 -22.17
CA ALA A 65 -15.65 12.77 -23.54
C ALA A 65 -14.59 13.87 -23.63
N VAL A 66 -13.43 13.56 -24.23
CA VAL A 66 -12.34 14.51 -24.44
C VAL A 66 -12.13 14.69 -25.94
N ALA A 67 -12.19 15.93 -26.41
CA ALA A 67 -11.95 16.30 -27.80
C ALA A 67 -10.45 16.42 -28.10
N ASP A 68 -10.11 16.43 -29.39
CA ASP A 68 -8.76 16.77 -29.90
C ASP A 68 -7.60 15.95 -29.29
N GLN A 69 -7.87 14.67 -29.00
CA GLN A 69 -6.86 13.78 -28.45
C GLN A 69 -5.80 13.42 -29.49
N SER A 70 -4.54 13.46 -29.07
CA SER A 70 -3.43 12.82 -29.77
C SER A 70 -3.44 11.31 -29.54
N HIS A 71 -2.94 10.58 -30.53
CA HIS A 71 -2.89 9.12 -30.53
C HIS A 71 -1.45 8.64 -30.51
N ALA A 72 -1.06 7.91 -29.45
CA ALA A 72 0.16 7.14 -29.43
C ALA A 72 -0.18 5.68 -29.78
N GLU A 73 -0.29 5.40 -31.07
CA GLU A 73 -0.73 4.11 -31.62
C GLU A 73 -2.03 3.63 -30.96
N ASP A 74 -2.03 2.42 -30.37
CA ASP A 74 -3.11 1.86 -29.56
C ASP A 74 -2.79 1.88 -28.05
N ALA A 75 -1.65 2.46 -27.67
CA ALA A 75 -1.17 2.45 -26.29
C ALA A 75 -1.91 3.47 -25.41
N TYR A 76 -2.09 4.70 -25.89
CA TYR A 76 -2.82 5.75 -25.17
C TYR A 76 -3.43 6.81 -26.10
N ARG A 77 -4.43 7.53 -25.58
CA ARG A 77 -4.99 8.76 -26.15
C ARG A 77 -4.76 9.88 -25.14
N PHE A 78 -4.38 11.08 -25.57
CA PHE A 78 -3.99 12.11 -24.60
C PHE A 78 -4.18 13.53 -25.14
N THR A 79 -4.31 14.48 -24.22
CA THR A 79 -4.18 15.92 -24.47
C THR A 79 -3.10 16.47 -23.53
N ALA A 80 -2.92 17.80 -23.49
CA ALA A 80 -2.07 18.42 -22.48
C ALA A 80 -2.53 18.14 -21.04
N ASP A 81 -3.82 17.88 -20.83
CA ASP A 81 -4.47 17.79 -19.51
C ASP A 81 -5.19 16.44 -19.30
N SER A 82 -5.03 15.46 -20.20
CA SER A 82 -5.71 14.18 -20.09
C SER A 82 -4.93 13.02 -20.68
N LEU A 83 -5.15 11.83 -20.12
CA LEU A 83 -4.57 10.57 -20.56
C LEU A 83 -5.62 9.47 -20.47
N TYR A 84 -5.87 8.77 -21.56
CA TYR A 84 -6.67 7.55 -21.59
C TYR A 84 -5.80 6.36 -21.95
N LEU A 85 -5.89 5.30 -21.15
CA LEU A 85 -5.22 4.01 -21.32
C LEU A 85 -6.25 2.97 -21.77
N PRO A 86 -6.38 2.68 -23.08
CA PRO A 86 -7.41 1.78 -23.60
C PRO A 86 -7.33 0.36 -23.03
N ALA A 87 -6.10 -0.16 -22.84
CA ALA A 87 -5.86 -1.50 -22.32
C ALA A 87 -6.38 -1.67 -20.88
N ASP A 88 -6.22 -0.63 -20.07
CA ASP A 88 -6.60 -0.62 -18.66
C ASP A 88 -8.01 -0.04 -18.44
N ARG A 89 -8.58 0.62 -19.47
CA ARG A 89 -9.88 1.32 -19.43
C ARG A 89 -9.95 2.38 -18.33
N VAL A 90 -8.84 3.12 -18.20
CA VAL A 90 -8.66 4.20 -17.23
C VAL A 90 -8.38 5.50 -17.96
N GLN A 91 -9.09 6.55 -17.57
CA GLN A 91 -8.89 7.92 -18.03
C GLN A 91 -8.51 8.80 -16.85
N ILE A 92 -7.42 9.54 -17.01
CA ILE A 92 -6.94 10.56 -16.10
C ILE A 92 -7.21 11.91 -16.72
N ILE A 93 -7.75 12.85 -15.95
CA ILE A 93 -7.94 14.24 -16.36
C ILE A 93 -7.35 15.11 -15.26
N GLU A 94 -6.47 16.02 -15.62
CA GLU A 94 -6.00 17.04 -14.69
C GLU A 94 -7.14 18.03 -14.39
N THR A 95 -7.28 18.36 -13.12
CA THR A 95 -8.29 19.28 -12.60
C THR A 95 -7.58 20.40 -11.85
N ARG A 96 -8.32 21.46 -11.52
CA ARG A 96 -7.76 22.62 -10.82
C ARG A 96 -7.09 22.24 -9.49
N ASP A 97 -7.64 21.27 -8.78
CA ASP A 97 -7.25 20.82 -7.45
C ASP A 97 -6.63 19.42 -7.44
N GLY A 98 -6.41 18.78 -8.57
CA GLY A 98 -5.73 17.49 -8.63
C GLY A 98 -6.08 16.69 -9.87
N TYR A 99 -6.67 15.51 -9.71
CA TYR A 99 -7.00 14.62 -10.84
C TYR A 99 -8.39 14.00 -10.74
N ALA A 100 -9.03 13.81 -11.89
CA ALA A 100 -10.13 12.85 -12.04
C ALA A 100 -9.60 11.53 -12.60
N ILE A 101 -10.00 10.42 -11.98
CA ILE A 101 -9.70 9.04 -12.38
C ILE A 101 -11.03 8.40 -12.77
N GLN A 102 -11.19 8.09 -14.05
CA GLN A 102 -12.46 7.68 -14.62
C GLN A 102 -12.34 6.34 -15.35
N GLY A 103 -13.41 5.56 -15.34
CA GLY A 103 -13.58 4.43 -16.25
C GLY A 103 -14.00 3.12 -15.60
N SER A 104 -13.93 2.06 -16.40
CA SER A 104 -14.43 0.72 -16.03
C SER A 104 -13.35 -0.28 -15.64
N GLY A 105 -12.09 0.18 -15.64
CA GLY A 105 -10.91 -0.58 -15.24
C GLY A 105 -10.78 -0.84 -13.74
N GLU A 106 -9.60 -1.31 -13.33
CA GLU A 106 -9.24 -1.42 -11.92
C GLU A 106 -8.66 -0.09 -11.41
N LEU A 107 -9.52 0.76 -10.85
CA LEU A 107 -9.16 2.16 -10.56
C LEU A 107 -8.18 2.31 -9.38
N LEU A 108 -8.15 1.35 -8.44
CA LEU A 108 -7.27 1.42 -7.27
C LEU A 108 -5.79 1.54 -7.67
N THR A 109 -5.33 0.82 -8.70
CA THR A 109 -3.94 0.92 -9.16
C THR A 109 -3.60 2.25 -9.83
N ALA A 110 -4.60 2.98 -10.33
CA ALA A 110 -4.41 4.35 -10.81
C ALA A 110 -4.42 5.37 -9.65
N VAL A 111 -5.16 5.09 -8.58
CA VAL A 111 -5.23 5.96 -7.40
C VAL A 111 -3.88 6.11 -6.72
N ILE A 112 -3.14 5.02 -6.50
CA ILE A 112 -1.89 5.06 -5.71
C ILE A 112 -0.83 6.03 -6.28
N PRO A 113 -0.42 5.95 -7.55
CA PRO A 113 0.59 6.87 -8.09
C PRO A 113 0.11 8.32 -8.16
N LEU A 114 -1.19 8.56 -8.37
CA LEU A 114 -1.74 9.92 -8.40
C LEU A 114 -1.93 10.49 -7.00
N LEU A 115 -2.24 9.65 -6.00
CA LEU A 115 -2.26 10.03 -4.60
C LEU A 115 -0.86 10.45 -4.13
N ASP A 116 0.16 9.64 -4.43
CA ASP A 116 1.55 9.98 -4.14
C ASP A 116 1.94 11.31 -4.80
N ARG A 117 1.56 11.52 -6.07
CA ARG A 117 1.79 12.78 -6.78
C ARG A 117 1.17 13.99 -6.09
N LEU A 118 -0.08 13.88 -5.62
CA LEU A 118 -0.75 14.97 -4.90
C LEU A 118 -0.15 15.18 -3.51
N CYS A 119 0.21 14.12 -2.78
CA CYS A 119 0.93 14.26 -1.51
C CYS A 119 2.24 15.04 -1.71
N ILE A 120 2.98 14.77 -2.80
CA ILE A 120 4.26 15.46 -3.09
C ILE A 120 4.06 16.97 -3.26
N ARG A 121 2.93 17.39 -3.85
CA ARG A 121 2.56 18.80 -3.97
C ARG A 121 2.29 19.46 -2.61
N GLU A 122 1.91 18.67 -1.60
CA GLU A 122 1.73 19.08 -0.20
C GLU A 122 2.94 18.73 0.68
N ASN A 123 4.13 18.63 0.10
CA ASN A 123 5.38 18.32 0.81
C ASN A 123 5.37 17.00 1.59
N ALA A 124 4.64 15.98 1.11
CA ALA A 124 4.64 14.64 1.66
C ALA A 124 4.83 13.58 0.58
N ALA A 125 5.35 12.41 0.92
CA ALA A 125 5.54 11.32 -0.03
C ALA A 125 5.04 10.01 0.54
N MET A 126 4.40 9.19 -0.29
CA MET A 126 4.14 7.80 0.05
C MET A 126 5.45 7.01 0.05
N VAL A 127 5.61 6.08 0.98
CA VAL A 127 6.78 5.21 1.07
C VAL A 127 6.33 3.77 1.25
N HIS A 128 7.09 2.83 0.70
CA HIS A 128 6.88 1.40 0.95
C HIS A 128 7.77 0.96 2.11
N ALA A 129 7.18 0.88 3.29
CA ALA A 129 7.87 0.64 4.55
C ALA A 129 6.91 0.10 5.62
N ALA A 130 7.50 -0.65 6.55
CA ALA A 130 6.91 -0.87 7.86
C ALA A 130 7.19 0.35 8.73
N VAL A 131 6.19 0.84 9.44
CA VAL A 131 6.31 1.98 10.35
C VAL A 131 5.59 1.72 11.67
N VAL A 132 6.24 2.11 12.75
CA VAL A 132 5.67 2.06 14.10
C VAL A 132 5.98 3.34 14.84
N ASP A 133 5.11 3.67 15.79
CA ASP A 133 5.33 4.70 16.78
C ASP A 133 5.89 4.02 18.04
N TYR A 134 7.21 4.07 18.20
CA TYR A 134 7.92 3.54 19.35
C TYR A 134 7.92 4.58 20.47
N ARG A 135 6.89 4.57 21.32
CA ARG A 135 6.77 5.45 22.50
C ARG A 135 6.92 6.95 22.16
N GLY A 136 6.36 7.39 21.03
CA GLY A 136 6.45 8.76 20.51
C GLY A 136 7.52 8.95 19.43
N SER A 137 8.39 7.97 19.21
CA SER A 137 9.46 8.00 18.22
C SER A 137 9.08 7.18 16.98
N GLY A 138 8.94 7.84 15.84
CA GLY A 138 8.65 7.20 14.57
C GLY A 138 9.83 6.37 14.06
N VAL A 139 9.56 5.10 13.75
CA VAL A 139 10.55 4.17 13.17
C VAL A 139 10.16 3.86 11.74
N LEU A 140 11.04 4.17 10.81
CA LEU A 140 10.89 3.90 9.38
C LEU A 140 11.72 2.67 8.98
N LEU A 141 11.06 1.60 8.54
CA LEU A 141 11.69 0.35 8.10
C LEU A 141 11.35 0.05 6.62
N PRO A 142 11.99 0.74 5.65
CA PRO A 142 11.81 0.42 4.24
C PRO A 142 12.45 -0.94 3.96
N ALA A 143 11.76 -1.77 3.18
CA ALA A 143 12.28 -3.07 2.76
C ALA A 143 11.54 -3.60 1.54
N TRP A 144 12.20 -4.47 0.79
CA TRP A 144 11.59 -5.26 -0.28
C TRP A 144 10.54 -6.24 0.26
N GLY A 145 9.67 -6.71 -0.64
CA GLY A 145 8.76 -7.82 -0.39
C GLY A 145 9.48 -9.06 0.13
N GLY A 146 8.94 -9.70 1.17
CA GLY A 146 9.49 -10.94 1.72
C GLY A 146 10.67 -10.80 2.69
N VAL A 147 11.16 -9.58 2.97
CA VAL A 147 12.27 -9.38 3.93
C VAL A 147 11.85 -9.66 5.38
N GLY A 148 10.57 -9.45 5.72
CA GLY A 148 10.02 -9.72 7.07
C GLY A 148 9.31 -8.56 7.74
N LYS A 149 8.95 -7.48 7.00
CA LYS A 149 8.28 -6.26 7.52
C LYS A 149 7.10 -6.57 8.44
N THR A 150 6.10 -7.29 7.95
CA THR A 150 4.87 -7.61 8.68
C THR A 150 5.14 -8.38 9.98
N SER A 151 6.06 -9.34 9.96
CA SER A 151 6.48 -10.08 11.16
C SER A 151 7.22 -9.19 12.16
N THR A 152 8.08 -8.28 11.69
CA THR A 152 8.83 -7.35 12.54
C THR A 152 7.91 -6.34 13.21
N VAL A 153 6.94 -5.78 12.47
CA VAL A 153 5.94 -4.87 13.03
C VAL A 153 5.15 -5.56 14.15
N ALA A 154 4.77 -6.84 13.97
CA ALA A 154 4.08 -7.61 14.99
C ALA A 154 4.87 -7.65 16.32
N LYS A 155 6.17 -7.95 16.23
CA LYS A 155 7.04 -8.04 17.41
C LYS A 155 7.27 -6.67 18.05
N LEU A 156 7.41 -5.62 17.25
CA LEU A 156 7.52 -4.25 17.75
C LEU A 156 6.25 -3.83 18.51
N VAL A 157 5.06 -4.05 17.96
CA VAL A 157 3.77 -3.67 18.59
C VAL A 157 3.46 -4.53 19.84
N ALA A 158 4.08 -5.70 19.98
CA ALA A 158 4.02 -6.48 21.21
C ALA A 158 4.79 -5.82 22.36
N ILE A 159 5.76 -4.93 22.08
CA ILE A 159 6.50 -4.19 23.10
C ILE A 159 5.58 -3.13 23.74
N PRO A 160 5.51 -3.05 25.09
CA PRO A 160 4.69 -2.05 25.75
C PRO A 160 5.02 -0.61 25.33
N GLY A 161 3.96 0.12 24.96
CA GLY A 161 4.03 1.53 24.53
C GLY A 161 4.35 1.73 23.05
N VAL A 162 4.53 0.67 22.27
CA VAL A 162 4.70 0.75 20.81
C VAL A 162 3.34 0.62 20.12
N ARG A 163 3.09 1.48 19.14
CA ARG A 163 1.84 1.52 18.37
C ARG A 163 2.08 1.25 16.89
N PHE A 164 1.17 0.53 16.27
CA PHE A 164 1.15 0.24 14.85
C PHE A 164 0.82 1.51 14.05
N MET A 165 1.52 1.74 12.94
CA MET A 165 1.19 2.82 11.99
C MET A 165 0.91 2.26 10.59
N ALA A 166 1.77 1.36 10.09
CA ALA A 166 1.60 0.65 8.83
C ALA A 166 2.61 -0.50 8.66
N ASP A 167 2.32 -1.47 7.80
CA ASP A 167 3.23 -2.58 7.47
C ASP A 167 3.75 -2.60 6.02
N ASP A 168 3.16 -1.76 5.16
CA ASP A 168 3.34 -1.82 3.71
C ASP A 168 3.50 -0.42 3.11
N TRP A 169 2.48 0.43 3.22
CA TRP A 169 2.56 1.82 2.78
C TRP A 169 2.46 2.76 3.96
N ALA A 170 3.17 3.88 3.90
CA ALA A 170 3.05 4.97 4.86
C ALA A 170 3.27 6.29 4.12
N PHE A 171 3.14 7.40 4.84
CA PHE A 171 3.49 8.71 4.32
C PHE A 171 4.59 9.32 5.19
N LEU A 172 5.44 10.12 4.56
CA LEU A 172 6.51 10.87 5.21
C LEU A 172 6.43 12.30 4.71
N ASP A 173 6.21 13.26 5.60
CA ASP A 173 6.28 14.68 5.25
C ASP A 173 7.73 15.21 5.28
N ALA A 174 7.94 16.34 4.61
CA ALA A 174 9.23 16.99 4.50
C ALA A 174 9.78 17.51 5.84
N ASP A 175 8.95 17.60 6.89
CA ASP A 175 9.36 17.99 8.24
C ASP A 175 9.71 16.76 9.11
N GLY A 176 9.75 15.57 8.50
CA GLY A 176 10.17 14.34 9.14
C GLY A 176 9.07 13.62 9.91
N ARG A 177 7.79 13.99 9.76
CA ARG A 177 6.68 13.25 10.37
C ARG A 177 6.33 12.01 9.53
N LEU A 178 6.40 10.85 10.16
CA LEU A 178 5.75 9.64 9.64
C LEU A 178 4.25 9.72 9.90
N MET A 179 3.46 9.35 8.91
CA MET A 179 2.02 9.27 9.01
C MET A 179 1.55 7.88 8.57
N GLY A 180 0.71 7.26 9.38
CA GLY A 180 0.30 5.87 9.20
C GLY A 180 -0.62 5.66 8.00
N TYR A 181 -0.61 4.46 7.45
CA TYR A 181 -1.64 3.99 6.53
C TYR A 181 -2.00 2.57 6.96
N ALA A 182 -2.85 2.50 7.99
CA ALA A 182 -3.25 1.27 8.65
C ALA A 182 -4.28 0.46 7.84
N LYS A 183 -3.96 0.20 6.57
CA LYS A 183 -4.82 -0.59 5.67
C LYS A 183 -4.95 -2.03 6.14
N PRO A 184 -5.96 -2.78 5.65
CA PRO A 184 -6.09 -4.19 5.95
C PRO A 184 -4.81 -4.97 5.64
N MET A 185 -4.35 -5.77 6.61
CA MET A 185 -3.12 -6.56 6.52
C MET A 185 -3.40 -7.91 5.87
N PHE A 186 -2.49 -8.37 5.01
CA PHE A 186 -2.53 -9.71 4.43
C PHE A 186 -1.65 -10.66 5.25
N LEU A 187 -2.27 -11.42 6.15
CA LEU A 187 -1.56 -12.40 6.96
C LEU A 187 -1.42 -13.73 6.20
N LYS A 188 -0.17 -14.18 6.04
CA LYS A 188 0.22 -15.45 5.38
C LYS A 188 0.36 -16.59 6.41
N PRO A 189 0.33 -17.87 6.00
CA PRO A 189 0.36 -19.02 6.92
C PRO A 189 1.56 -19.05 7.89
N HIS A 190 2.73 -18.54 7.48
CA HIS A 190 3.92 -18.50 8.34
C HIS A 190 3.81 -17.46 9.47
N HIS A 191 2.79 -16.59 9.45
CA HIS A 191 2.49 -15.68 10.56
C HIS A 191 1.70 -16.38 11.69
N ARG A 192 1.31 -17.65 11.53
CA ARG A 192 0.52 -18.39 12.53
C ARG A 192 1.20 -18.50 13.89
N THR A 193 2.53 -18.58 13.91
CA THR A 193 3.31 -18.60 15.16
C THR A 193 3.35 -17.23 15.85
N ILE A 194 3.14 -16.15 15.08
CA ILE A 194 3.21 -14.76 15.54
C ILE A 194 1.83 -14.24 15.96
N TYR A 195 0.77 -14.67 15.27
CA TYR A 195 -0.62 -14.29 15.56
C TYR A 195 -1.50 -15.52 15.83
N PRO A 196 -1.21 -16.34 16.86
CA PRO A 196 -1.96 -17.58 17.10
C PRO A 196 -3.47 -17.33 17.21
N ASP A 197 -3.86 -16.20 17.83
CA ASP A 197 -5.25 -15.83 18.05
C ASP A 197 -5.99 -15.49 16.75
N VAL A 198 -5.34 -14.75 15.84
CA VAL A 198 -5.88 -14.39 14.52
C VAL A 198 -6.06 -15.62 13.64
N PHE A 199 -5.28 -16.69 13.86
CA PHE A 199 -5.44 -17.97 13.18
C PHE A 199 -6.31 -18.98 13.98
N SER A 200 -6.69 -18.67 15.23
CA SER A 200 -7.55 -19.49 16.08
C SER A 200 -9.04 -19.20 15.81
N GLY A 201 -9.51 -19.68 14.66
CA GLY A 201 -10.91 -19.55 14.27
C GLY A 201 -11.25 -20.62 13.26
N ALA A 202 -12.12 -21.54 13.65
CA ALA A 202 -12.52 -22.70 12.85
C ALA A 202 -13.42 -22.29 11.66
N ARG A 203 -12.82 -22.09 10.49
CA ARG A 203 -13.46 -22.55 9.25
C ARG A 203 -12.80 -23.87 8.87
N LYS A 204 -13.55 -24.97 9.05
CA LYS A 204 -13.10 -26.32 8.70
C LYS A 204 -12.59 -26.30 7.24
N PRO A 205 -11.36 -26.75 6.94
CA PRO A 205 -10.98 -27.02 5.56
C PRO A 205 -11.92 -28.10 5.03
N LEU A 206 -12.68 -27.81 3.99
CA LEU A 206 -13.60 -28.79 3.36
C LEU A 206 -12.85 -29.90 2.58
N ALA A 207 -11.52 -29.82 2.48
CA ALA A 207 -10.70 -30.83 1.83
C ALA A 207 -9.69 -31.43 2.84
N PRO A 208 -9.64 -32.77 2.99
CA PRO A 208 -8.65 -33.44 3.84
C PRO A 208 -7.22 -33.13 3.38
N GLY A 209 -6.29 -32.98 4.33
CA GLY A 209 -4.92 -32.49 4.13
C GLY A 209 -3.99 -33.29 3.21
N TRP A 210 -4.47 -34.36 2.56
CA TRP A 210 -3.73 -35.08 1.53
C TRP A 210 -3.94 -34.50 0.11
N LEU A 211 -4.93 -33.63 -0.09
CA LEU A 211 -5.21 -32.96 -1.37
C LEU A 211 -4.51 -31.61 -1.55
N THR A 212 -4.04 -30.98 -0.47
CA THR A 212 -3.45 -29.62 -0.50
C THR A 212 -2.09 -29.55 -1.19
N ASN A 213 -1.28 -30.61 -1.12
CA ASN A 213 0.04 -30.64 -1.76
C ASN A 213 -0.03 -30.69 -3.30
N SER A 214 -1.12 -31.21 -3.87
CA SER A 214 -1.32 -31.27 -5.32
C SER A 214 -1.93 -29.98 -5.87
N VAL A 215 -2.78 -29.30 -5.08
CA VAL A 215 -3.40 -28.01 -5.47
C VAL A 215 -2.40 -26.86 -5.39
N ALA A 216 -1.46 -26.87 -4.43
CA ALA A 216 -0.42 -25.85 -4.32
C ALA A 216 0.48 -25.76 -5.57
N LYS A 217 0.72 -26.91 -6.25
CA LYS A 217 1.48 -26.96 -7.51
C LYS A 217 0.67 -26.51 -8.73
N LEU A 218 -0.65 -26.72 -8.72
CA LEU A 218 -1.52 -26.19 -9.78
C LEU A 218 -1.75 -24.68 -9.64
N ALA A 219 -1.76 -24.15 -8.40
CA ALA A 219 -1.93 -22.73 -8.12
C ALA A 219 -0.79 -21.85 -8.68
N THR A 220 0.40 -22.43 -8.89
CA THR A 220 1.54 -21.72 -9.50
C THR A 220 1.39 -21.56 -11.03
N ALA A 221 0.51 -22.32 -11.69
CA ALA A 221 0.35 -22.30 -13.14
C ALA A 221 -0.80 -21.41 -13.65
N VAL A 222 -1.64 -20.84 -12.77
CA VAL A 222 -2.83 -20.04 -13.17
C VAL A 222 -2.69 -18.54 -12.84
N HIS A 223 -1.56 -18.14 -12.26
CA HIS A 223 -1.28 -16.75 -11.87
C HIS A 223 -1.40 -15.72 -13.02
N PRO A 224 -1.12 -16.06 -14.30
CA PRO A 224 -1.33 -15.12 -15.42
C PRO A 224 -2.81 -14.93 -15.82
N VAL A 225 -3.70 -15.86 -15.48
CA VAL A 225 -5.10 -15.84 -15.95
C VAL A 225 -6.03 -15.15 -14.94
N ILE A 226 -5.70 -15.21 -13.64
CA ILE A 226 -6.49 -14.60 -12.56
C ILE A 226 -6.47 -13.07 -12.59
N VAL A 227 -5.41 -12.48 -13.17
CA VAL A 227 -5.30 -11.02 -13.36
C VAL A 227 -6.26 -10.50 -14.45
N ARG A 228 -6.82 -11.39 -15.29
CA ARG A 228 -7.63 -11.00 -16.46
C ARG A 228 -9.15 -10.93 -16.20
N TYR A 229 -9.63 -11.30 -15.01
CA TYR A 229 -11.08 -11.31 -14.69
C TYR A 229 -11.36 -10.87 -13.24
N PRO A 230 -11.80 -9.61 -13.01
CA PRO A 230 -12.06 -9.07 -11.66
C PRO A 230 -13.18 -9.79 -10.89
N LYS A 231 -14.16 -10.36 -11.60
CA LYS A 231 -15.32 -11.05 -10.99
C LYS A 231 -14.96 -12.40 -10.37
N THR A 232 -13.90 -13.07 -10.82
CA THR A 232 -13.44 -14.35 -10.24
C THR A 232 -12.44 -14.16 -9.11
N ALA A 233 -11.72 -13.02 -9.05
CA ALA A 233 -10.78 -12.71 -7.96
C ALA A 233 -11.47 -12.48 -6.60
N ALA A 234 -12.66 -11.87 -6.58
CA ALA A 234 -13.45 -11.72 -5.36
C ALA A 234 -14.00 -13.08 -4.86
N PHE A 235 -14.33 -13.98 -5.79
CA PHE A 235 -14.77 -15.34 -5.46
C PHE A 235 -13.59 -16.19 -4.96
N THR A 236 -12.41 -16.14 -5.60
CA THR A 236 -11.25 -16.95 -5.17
C THR A 236 -10.56 -16.44 -3.90
N ARG A 237 -10.58 -15.12 -3.60
CA ARG A 237 -10.04 -14.55 -2.35
C ARG A 237 -10.81 -14.99 -1.10
N ARG A 238 -12.12 -15.26 -1.20
CA ARG A 238 -12.92 -15.88 -0.13
C ARG A 238 -12.61 -17.38 0.04
N TRP A 239 -11.98 -18.00 -0.96
CA TRP A 239 -11.81 -19.46 -1.07
C TRP A 239 -10.37 -19.94 -0.89
N SER A 240 -9.40 -19.04 -0.61
CA SER A 240 -8.06 -19.44 -0.14
C SER A 240 -8.08 -19.48 1.40
N PRO A 241 -8.10 -20.67 2.04
CA PRO A 241 -8.10 -20.79 3.51
C PRO A 241 -6.81 -20.31 4.17
N GLU A 242 -5.79 -19.97 3.37
CA GLU A 242 -4.41 -19.74 3.78
C GLU A 242 -4.06 -18.25 3.94
N HIS A 243 -4.86 -17.34 3.40
CA HIS A 243 -4.60 -15.89 3.45
C HIS A 243 -5.75 -15.18 4.16
N ARG A 244 -5.45 -14.47 5.26
CA ARG A 244 -6.45 -13.70 6.01
C ARG A 244 -6.20 -12.20 5.81
N MET A 245 -7.20 -11.50 5.29
CA MET A 245 -7.25 -10.04 5.32
C MET A 245 -7.88 -9.64 6.65
N VAL A 246 -7.17 -8.85 7.45
CA VAL A 246 -7.60 -8.48 8.81
C VAL A 246 -7.30 -7.00 9.02
N HIS A 247 -8.21 -6.27 9.66
CA HIS A 247 -7.95 -4.86 9.98
C HIS A 247 -6.96 -4.78 11.15
N PRO A 248 -5.96 -3.87 11.13
CA PRO A 248 -4.99 -3.75 12.23
C PRO A 248 -5.62 -3.57 13.61
N GLU A 249 -6.75 -2.86 13.69
CA GLU A 249 -7.51 -2.67 14.93
C GLU A 249 -8.05 -3.98 15.53
N GLU A 250 -8.42 -4.94 14.68
CA GLU A 250 -8.88 -6.28 15.10
C GLU A 250 -7.73 -7.14 15.62
N VAL A 251 -6.49 -6.84 15.21
CA VAL A 251 -5.29 -7.59 15.58
C VAL A 251 -4.62 -7.00 16.82
N PHE A 252 -4.46 -5.68 16.87
CA PHE A 252 -3.66 -4.99 17.88
C PHE A 252 -4.50 -4.25 18.93
N GLY A 253 -5.79 -4.00 18.66
CA GLY A 253 -6.62 -3.08 19.42
C GLY A 253 -6.51 -1.65 18.88
N ALA A 254 -7.62 -0.92 18.88
CA ALA A 254 -7.69 0.45 18.35
C ALA A 254 -6.80 1.45 19.11
N ASP A 255 -6.59 1.22 20.41
CA ASP A 255 -5.69 2.01 21.27
C ASP A 255 -4.20 1.85 20.90
N ARG A 256 -3.87 0.80 20.15
CA ARG A 256 -2.52 0.52 19.67
C ARG A 256 -2.26 0.97 18.25
N ILE A 257 -3.18 1.72 17.63
CA ILE A 257 -2.96 2.35 16.33
C ILE A 257 -2.55 3.81 16.55
N SER A 258 -1.52 4.25 15.83
CA SER A 258 -1.05 5.64 15.82
C SER A 258 -1.17 6.21 14.41
N SER A 259 -1.63 7.46 14.31
CA SER A 259 -1.76 8.15 13.03
C SER A 259 -0.45 8.83 12.59
N GLY A 260 0.47 9.12 13.52
CA GLY A 260 1.73 9.77 13.18
C GLY A 260 2.72 9.91 14.35
N ALA A 261 4.00 10.01 14.00
CA ALA A 261 5.11 10.26 14.92
C ALA A 261 6.28 10.92 14.17
N LEU A 262 7.13 11.67 14.88
CA LEU A 262 8.35 12.23 14.28
C LEU A 262 9.37 11.11 14.02
N THR A 263 9.93 11.04 12.82
CA THR A 263 10.94 10.05 12.46
C THR A 263 12.19 10.26 13.32
N ARG A 264 12.58 9.22 14.06
CA ARG A 264 13.81 9.20 14.86
C ARG A 264 14.80 8.15 14.40
N LEU A 265 14.36 7.20 13.59
CA LEU A 265 15.20 6.12 13.06
C LEU A 265 14.72 5.70 11.67
N ALA A 266 15.65 5.64 10.72
CA ALA A 266 15.43 5.06 9.40
C ALA A 266 16.40 3.89 9.16
N MET A 267 15.87 2.68 8.97
CA MET A 267 16.67 1.47 8.78
C MET A 267 16.16 0.67 7.59
N PHE A 268 16.93 0.66 6.51
CA PHE A 268 16.60 -0.11 5.32
C PHE A 268 16.93 -1.58 5.56
N LEU A 269 15.99 -2.49 5.32
CA LEU A 269 16.16 -3.93 5.58
C LEU A 269 16.36 -4.69 4.27
N GLU A 270 17.37 -5.57 4.24
CA GLU A 270 17.65 -6.43 3.09
C GLU A 270 17.97 -7.86 3.50
N ARG A 271 17.68 -8.80 2.61
CA ARG A 271 18.19 -10.18 2.69
C ARG A 271 19.46 -10.30 1.86
N TYR A 272 20.46 -11.01 2.38
CA TYR A 272 21.72 -11.22 1.66
C TYR A 272 22.36 -12.58 1.95
N ASP A 273 23.26 -13.00 1.07
CA ASP A 273 24.00 -14.26 1.15
C ASP A 273 25.20 -14.14 2.10
N GLY A 274 24.94 -14.01 3.40
CA GLY A 274 25.94 -14.02 4.45
C GLY A 274 25.54 -14.90 5.64
N SER A 275 26.47 -15.09 6.58
CA SER A 275 26.24 -15.89 7.79
C SER A 275 25.55 -15.10 8.92
N ASP A 276 25.87 -13.82 9.03
CA ASP A 276 25.51 -12.96 10.17
C ASP A 276 24.85 -11.65 9.73
N ALA A 277 24.11 -10.99 10.62
CA ALA A 277 23.56 -9.68 10.33
C ALA A 277 24.67 -8.63 10.24
N ARG A 278 24.55 -7.68 9.30
CA ARG A 278 25.47 -6.55 9.16
C ARG A 278 24.69 -5.24 9.23
N HIS A 279 25.12 -4.37 10.13
CA HIS A 279 24.58 -3.03 10.28
C HIS A 279 25.60 -2.02 9.75
N GLU A 280 25.16 -1.16 8.85
CA GLU A 280 26.02 -0.20 8.15
C GLU A 280 25.35 1.17 8.20
N VAL A 281 26.05 2.18 8.72
CA VAL A 281 25.57 3.57 8.69
C VAL A 281 25.55 4.08 7.25
N ARG A 282 24.48 4.78 6.88
CA ARG A 282 24.27 5.32 5.52
C ARG A 282 23.86 6.79 5.59
N SER A 283 24.11 7.50 4.50
CA SER A 283 23.68 8.90 4.39
C SER A 283 22.17 9.00 4.13
N PRO A 284 21.54 10.14 4.48
CA PRO A 284 20.16 10.46 4.07
C PRO A 284 19.96 10.37 2.55
N ASP A 285 20.95 10.78 1.74
CA ASP A 285 20.89 10.67 0.28
C ASP A 285 20.82 9.22 -0.20
N TRP A 286 21.61 8.33 0.41
CA TRP A 286 21.56 6.91 0.10
C TRP A 286 20.18 6.35 0.46
N MET A 287 19.68 6.65 1.66
CA MET A 287 18.37 6.20 2.12
C MET A 287 17.24 6.70 1.21
N THR A 288 17.30 7.97 0.81
CA THR A 288 16.35 8.61 -0.12
C THR A 288 16.28 7.87 -1.44
N SER A 289 17.43 7.62 -2.07
CA SER A 289 17.51 6.89 -3.34
C SER A 289 16.88 5.50 -3.21
N ARG A 290 17.16 4.80 -2.10
CA ARG A 290 16.61 3.47 -1.85
C ARG A 290 15.10 3.51 -1.59
N ILE A 291 14.58 4.47 -0.83
CA ILE A 291 13.14 4.61 -0.56
C ILE A 291 12.37 4.90 -1.85
N VAL A 292 12.85 5.86 -2.66
CA VAL A 292 12.18 6.23 -3.93
C VAL A 292 12.16 5.04 -4.89
N GLY A 293 13.30 4.37 -5.06
CA GLY A 293 13.40 3.19 -5.90
C GLY A 293 12.55 2.02 -5.40
N ASN A 294 12.59 1.73 -4.09
CA ASN A 294 11.82 0.66 -3.45
C ASN A 294 10.31 0.90 -3.53
N PHE A 295 9.86 2.14 -3.39
CA PHE A 295 8.45 2.47 -3.57
C PHE A 295 8.01 2.18 -5.01
N HIS A 296 8.76 2.66 -6.01
CA HIS A 296 8.42 2.48 -7.42
C HIS A 296 8.43 1.01 -7.85
N SER A 297 9.42 0.22 -7.43
CA SER A 297 9.53 -1.20 -7.80
C SER A 297 8.40 -2.07 -7.25
N GLU A 298 7.86 -1.69 -6.09
CA GLU A 298 6.81 -2.41 -5.37
C GLU A 298 5.41 -1.98 -5.80
N LEU A 299 5.30 -0.97 -6.69
CA LEU A 299 4.05 -0.64 -7.34
C LEU A 299 3.60 -1.75 -8.30
N PRO A 300 2.28 -2.02 -8.36
CA PRO A 300 1.69 -2.87 -9.39
C PRO A 300 2.11 -2.45 -10.80
N MET A 301 2.22 -3.42 -11.72
CA MET A 301 2.63 -3.16 -13.10
C MET A 301 1.77 -2.10 -13.79
N VAL A 302 0.46 -2.08 -13.52
CA VAL A 302 -0.48 -1.07 -14.06
C VAL A 302 -0.12 0.33 -13.55
N SER A 303 0.17 0.48 -12.26
CA SER A 303 0.60 1.76 -11.67
C SER A 303 1.92 2.26 -12.27
N ARG A 304 2.88 1.37 -12.52
CA ARG A 304 4.14 1.73 -13.18
C ARG A 304 3.94 2.19 -14.62
N ARG A 305 3.14 1.44 -15.40
CA ARG A 305 2.76 1.83 -16.77
C ARG A 305 2.01 3.16 -16.81
N LEU A 306 1.19 3.44 -15.80
CA LEU A 306 0.54 4.74 -15.69
C LEU A 306 1.57 5.87 -15.49
N ILE A 307 2.54 5.71 -14.58
CA ILE A 307 3.62 6.70 -14.40
C ILE A 307 4.39 6.92 -15.71
N GLU A 308 4.75 5.83 -16.41
CA GLU A 308 5.41 5.90 -17.72
C GLU A 308 4.57 6.66 -18.75
N ALA A 309 3.26 6.40 -18.81
CA ALA A 309 2.36 7.07 -19.75
C ALA A 309 2.15 8.55 -19.42
N LEU A 310 2.01 8.90 -18.13
CA LEU A 310 1.97 10.31 -17.67
C LEU A 310 3.23 11.06 -18.10
N GLY A 311 4.39 10.40 -17.99
CA GLY A 311 5.67 10.89 -18.45
C GLY A 311 5.76 11.07 -19.96
N ALA A 312 5.43 10.03 -20.71
CA ALA A 312 5.53 10.02 -22.17
C ALA A 312 4.59 11.03 -22.86
N THR A 313 3.50 11.40 -22.19
CA THR A 313 2.53 12.38 -22.68
C THR A 313 2.79 13.81 -22.19
N GLY A 314 3.74 13.99 -21.27
CA GLY A 314 4.06 15.30 -20.68
C GLY A 314 3.11 15.77 -19.58
N LEU A 315 2.06 14.99 -19.26
CA LEU A 315 1.10 15.34 -18.21
C LEU A 315 1.76 15.40 -16.82
N VAL A 316 2.71 14.50 -16.56
CA VAL A 316 3.62 14.58 -15.41
C VAL A 316 5.01 14.13 -15.86
N PRO A 317 5.97 15.04 -16.09
CA PRO A 317 7.30 14.67 -16.52
C PRO A 317 7.98 13.68 -15.57
N LEU A 318 8.61 12.62 -16.11
CA LEU A 318 9.25 11.57 -15.28
C LEU A 318 10.35 12.13 -14.38
N GLU A 319 11.13 13.08 -14.89
CA GLU A 319 12.19 13.74 -14.11
C GLU A 319 11.61 14.43 -12.88
N GLU A 320 10.51 15.17 -13.04
CA GLU A 320 9.82 15.83 -11.93
C GLU A 320 9.20 14.83 -10.97
N PHE A 321 8.58 13.76 -11.49
CA PHE A 321 7.94 12.72 -10.68
C PHE A 321 8.90 12.15 -9.63
N PHE A 322 10.12 11.77 -10.05
CA PHE A 322 11.10 11.18 -9.14
C PHE A 322 11.89 12.22 -8.36
N SER A 323 12.28 13.35 -8.98
CA SER A 323 13.10 14.36 -8.31
C SER A 323 12.37 15.08 -7.18
N GLN A 324 11.08 15.39 -7.36
CA GLN A 324 10.27 16.05 -6.33
C GLN A 324 9.99 15.12 -5.15
N LYS A 325 9.70 13.83 -5.41
CA LYS A 325 9.60 12.81 -4.35
C LYS A 325 10.90 12.69 -3.58
N ALA A 326 12.03 12.62 -4.28
CA ALA A 326 13.35 12.54 -3.67
C ALA A 326 13.65 13.78 -2.81
N ALA A 327 13.23 14.97 -3.23
CA ALA A 327 13.41 16.20 -2.47
C ALA A 327 12.65 16.16 -1.13
N VAL A 328 11.38 15.73 -1.14
CA VAL A 328 10.58 15.56 0.08
C VAL A 328 11.24 14.54 1.03
N VAL A 329 11.56 13.34 0.53
CA VAL A 329 12.15 12.27 1.35
C VAL A 329 13.53 12.68 1.88
N ARG A 330 14.35 13.36 1.10
CA ARG A 330 15.66 13.85 1.54
C ARG A 330 15.53 14.81 2.71
N ARG A 331 14.65 15.82 2.57
CA ARG A 331 14.43 16.83 3.62
C ARG A 331 13.92 16.19 4.91
N ALA A 332 12.99 15.24 4.78
CA ALA A 332 12.44 14.49 5.91
C ALA A 332 13.49 13.67 6.69
N LEU A 333 14.63 13.35 6.07
CA LEU A 333 15.68 12.51 6.64
C LEU A 333 16.94 13.28 7.04
N GLU A 334 16.96 14.61 6.92
CA GLU A 334 18.16 15.44 7.12
C GLU A 334 18.84 15.19 8.47
N ASP A 335 18.06 15.12 9.55
CA ASP A 335 18.53 14.87 10.91
C ASP A 335 18.19 13.46 11.44
N VAL A 336 17.83 12.54 10.54
CA VAL A 336 17.41 11.18 10.92
C VAL A 336 18.58 10.20 10.75
N PRO A 337 18.97 9.47 11.81
CA PRO A 337 19.92 8.37 11.70
C PRO A 337 19.49 7.34 10.65
N CYS A 338 20.27 7.24 9.58
CA CYS A 338 20.02 6.34 8.46
C CYS A 338 20.99 5.15 8.49
N SER A 339 20.46 3.95 8.29
CA SER A 339 21.30 2.75 8.23
C SER A 339 20.73 1.68 7.31
N LEU A 340 21.61 0.77 6.88
CA LEU A 340 21.28 -0.46 6.19
C LEU A 340 21.49 -1.63 7.15
N LEU A 341 20.48 -2.46 7.30
CA LEU A 341 20.57 -3.74 7.99
C LEU A 341 20.44 -4.89 6.98
N ARG A 342 21.55 -5.57 6.72
CA ARG A 342 21.60 -6.76 5.87
C ARG A 342 21.45 -7.99 6.76
N ILE A 343 20.42 -8.78 6.50
CA ILE A 343 20.05 -9.96 7.27
C ILE A 343 20.29 -11.20 6.41
N PRO A 344 20.93 -12.27 6.93
CA PRO A 344 21.10 -13.50 6.19
C PRO A 344 19.79 -14.03 5.60
N ALA A 345 19.84 -14.42 4.32
CA ALA A 345 18.69 -15.04 3.64
C ALA A 345 18.29 -16.38 4.30
N SER A 346 19.24 -17.04 4.98
CA SER A 346 19.01 -18.29 5.72
C SER A 346 18.26 -18.12 7.03
N TRP A 347 18.13 -16.90 7.57
CA TRP A 347 17.43 -16.67 8.83
C TRP A 347 15.93 -16.77 8.65
N SER A 348 15.27 -17.48 9.57
CA SER A 348 13.81 -17.51 9.64
C SER A 348 13.23 -16.11 9.82
N ALA A 349 11.97 -15.92 9.41
CA ALA A 349 11.24 -14.68 9.64
C ALA A 349 11.20 -14.32 11.13
N ASP A 350 11.00 -15.31 11.99
CA ASP A 350 10.93 -15.15 13.44
C ASP A 350 12.24 -14.62 14.04
N ARG A 351 13.37 -15.28 13.76
CA ARG A 351 14.71 -14.84 14.17
C ARG A 351 15.04 -13.44 13.66
N THR A 352 14.64 -13.17 12.42
CA THR A 352 14.86 -11.85 11.80
C THR A 352 14.11 -10.78 12.56
N SER A 353 12.82 -11.01 12.83
CA SER A 353 11.99 -10.04 13.53
C SER A 353 12.45 -9.80 14.96
N ASP A 354 12.93 -10.83 15.68
CA ASP A 354 13.54 -10.63 17.01
C ASP A 354 14.77 -9.73 16.94
N TYR A 355 15.66 -10.04 15.99
CA TYR A 355 16.89 -9.27 15.82
C TYR A 355 16.60 -7.81 15.49
N VAL A 356 15.69 -7.56 14.54
CA VAL A 356 15.32 -6.19 14.14
C VAL A 356 14.65 -5.46 15.30
N ALA A 357 13.70 -6.10 16.01
CA ALA A 357 13.02 -5.47 17.14
C ALA A 357 14.00 -5.08 18.26
N ASN A 358 14.90 -6.00 18.63
CA ASN A 358 15.93 -5.73 19.64
C ASN A 358 16.87 -4.59 19.22
N LEU A 359 17.27 -4.55 17.94
CA LEU A 359 18.13 -3.48 17.44
C LEU A 359 17.41 -2.12 17.45
N VAL A 360 16.13 -2.07 17.07
CA VAL A 360 15.30 -0.85 17.15
C VAL A 360 15.20 -0.38 18.60
N SER A 361 14.90 -1.27 19.54
CA SER A 361 14.84 -0.93 20.97
C SER A 361 16.17 -0.38 21.48
N SER A 362 17.29 -1.05 21.18
CA SER A 362 18.63 -0.58 21.55
C SER A 362 18.92 0.82 21.01
N LYS A 363 18.49 1.13 19.77
CA LYS A 363 18.78 2.42 19.13
C LYS A 363 17.94 3.59 19.63
N LEU A 364 16.82 3.32 20.29
CA LEU A 364 15.90 4.35 20.80
C LEU A 364 15.88 4.45 22.32
N GLU A 365 16.54 3.51 23.02
CA GLU A 365 16.75 3.55 24.47
C GLU A 365 18.16 4.03 24.86
N GLU A 366 19.08 4.13 23.88
CA GLU A 366 20.31 4.95 23.92
C GLU A 366 19.96 6.45 23.98
#